data_AF-A0A7W7Z5R3-F1
#
_entry.id   AF-A0A7W7Z5R3-F1
#
_cell.length_a   1.000
_cell.length_b   1.000
_cell.length_c   1.000
_cell.angle_alpha   90.00
_cell.angle_beta   90.00
_cell.angle_gamma   90.00
#
_symmetry.space_group_name_H-M   'P 1'
#
loop_
_entity.id
_entity.type
_entity.pdbx_description
1 polymer ?
#
loop_
_entity_poly.entity_id
_entity_poly.type
_entity_poly.pdbx_seq_one_letter_code
_entity_poly.pdbx_strand_id
1 'polypeptide(L)' 'DPRMAKMACGVHRLNGQLMVVLDVDRVLEIGPDRIAA' A
#
# COMPACT_ATOMS: atom_id res chain seq x y z
N ASP A 1 2.38 -8.26 3.92
CA ASP A 1 2.85 -8.89 2.67
C ASP A 1 4.15 -8.18 2.22
N PRO A 2 5.23 -8.90 1.84
CA PRO A 2 6.47 -8.30 1.34
C PRO A 2 6.29 -7.34 0.15
N ARG A 3 5.20 -7.49 -0.63
CA ARG A 3 4.82 -6.58 -1.72
C ARG A 3 4.41 -5.20 -1.18
N MET A 4 3.72 -5.14 -0.05
CA MET A 4 3.31 -3.87 0.57
C MET A 4 4.52 -3.03 0.97
N ALA A 5 5.62 -3.66 1.38
CA ALA A 5 6.85 -2.94 1.73
C ALA A 5 7.48 -2.20 0.53
N LYS A 6 7.22 -2.65 -0.71
CA LYS A 6 7.72 -2.01 -1.94
C LYS A 6 6.81 -0.86 -2.42
N MET A 7 5.55 -0.88 -2.01
CA MET A 7 4.53 0.13 -2.36
C MET A 7 4.37 1.21 -1.29
N ALA A 8 4.68 0.90 -0.03
CA ALA A 8 4.51 1.82 1.07
C ALA A 8 5.59 2.91 1.06
N CYS A 9 5.15 4.18 1.08
CA CYS A 9 6.01 5.34 1.29
C CYS A 9 6.28 5.59 2.78
N GLY A 10 5.42 5.07 3.66
CA GLY A 10 5.54 5.28 5.10
C GLY A 10 4.37 4.73 5.89
N VAL A 11 4.54 4.68 7.21
CA VAL A 11 3.52 4.28 8.16
C VAL A 11 3.36 5.36 9.21
N HIS A 12 2.14 5.82 9.40
CA HIS A 12 1.75 6.84 10.35
C HIS A 12 0.72 6.27 11.32
N ARG A 13 0.57 6.91 12.48
CA ARG A 13 -0.48 6.57 13.45
C ARG A 13 -1.50 7.70 13.49
N LEU A 14 -2.76 7.37 13.29
CA LEU A 14 -3.89 8.30 13.34
C LEU A 14 -4.97 7.72 14.24
N ASN A 15 -5.40 8.47 15.25
CA ASN A 15 -6.47 8.04 16.18
C ASN A 15 -6.23 6.64 16.79
N GLY A 16 -4.97 6.30 17.05
CA GLY A 16 -4.58 4.99 17.59
C GLY A 16 -4.54 3.85 16.55
N GLN A 17 -4.93 4.11 15.31
CA GLN A 17 -4.88 3.18 14.19
C GLN A 17 -3.67 3.46 13.28
N LEU A 18 -3.23 2.45 12.53
CA LEU A 18 -2.15 2.59 11.57
C LEU A 18 -2.69 3.08 10.23
N MET A 19 -2.08 4.12 9.68
CA MET A 19 -2.28 4.57 8.31
C MET A 19 -1.02 4.28 7.51
N VAL A 20 -1.17 3.59 6.39
CA VAL A 20 -0.08 3.34 5.45
C VAL A 20 -0.24 4.30 4.28
N VAL A 21 0.83 5.01 3.93
CA VAL A 21 0.86 5.85 2.73
C VAL A 21 1.36 4.97 1.58
N LEU A 22 0.59 4.92 0.49
CA LEU A 22 0.90 4.12 -0.68
C LEU A 22 1.27 5.03 -1.86
N ASP A 23 2.30 4.64 -2.60
CA ASP A 23 2.61 5.20 -3.91
C ASP A 23 1.59 4.68 -4.92
N VAL A 24 0.74 5.58 -5.44
CA VAL A 24 -0.34 5.22 -6.36
C VAL A 24 0.22 4.72 -7.69
N ASP A 25 1.30 5.30 -8.19
CA ASP A 25 1.87 4.92 -9.48
C ASP A 25 2.39 3.47 -9.43
N ARG A 26 3.10 3.12 -8.37
CA ARG A 26 3.58 1.73 -8.14
C ARG A 26 2.46 0.72 -7.89
N VAL A 27 1.36 1.15 -7.29
CA VAL A 27 0.19 0.29 -7.08
C VAL A 27 -0.51 0.02 -8.41
N LEU A 28 -0.63 1.03 -9.27
CA LEU A 28 -1.28 0.91 -10.58
C LEU A 28 -0.44 0.16 -11.62
N GLU A 29 0.89 0.12 -11.46
CA GLU A 29 1.78 -0.74 -12.25
C GLU A 29 1.49 -2.24 -12.02
N ILE A 30 0.89 -2.60 -10.88
CA ILE A 30 0.35 -3.95 -10.67
C ILE A 30 -1.04 -3.98 -11.30
N GLY A 31 -1.09 -4.32 -12.58
CA GLY A 31 -2.31 -4.38 -13.38
C GLY A 31 -3.47 -5.22 -12.78
N PRO A 32 -4.67 -5.13 -13.38
CA PRO A 32 -5.98 -5.40 -12.75
C PRO A 32 -6.26 -6.84 -12.28
N ASP A 33 -5.37 -7.81 -12.50
CA ASP A 33 -5.64 -9.23 -12.20
C ASP A 33 -5.31 -9.67 -10.76
N ARG A 34 -4.82 -8.79 -9.88
CA ARG A 34 -4.33 -9.21 -8.56
C ARG A 34 -4.72 -8.36 -7.35
N ILE A 35 -5.90 -7.74 -7.40
CA ILE A 35 -6.56 -7.21 -6.20
C ILE A 35 -7.94 -7.88 -6.09
N ALA A 36 -7.95 -9.16 -5.71
CA ALA A 36 -9.14 -9.85 -5.25
C ALA A 36 -8.80 -10.69 -4.00
N ALA A 37 -9.50 -10.33 -2.92
CA ALA A 37 -9.64 -10.96 -1.59
C ALA A 37 -8.40 -11.07 -0.69
#